data_AF-A0A0A2AH79-F1
#
_entry.id   AF-A0A0A2AH79-F1
#
_cell.length_a   1.000
_cell.length_b   1.000
_cell.length_c   1.000
_cell.angle_alpha   90.00
_cell.angle_beta   90.00
_cell.angle_gamma   90.00
#
_symmetry.space_group_name_H-M   'P 1'
#
loop_
_entity.id
_entity.type
_entity.pdbx_description
1 polymer ?
#
loop_
_entity_poly.entity_id
_entity_poly.type
_entity_poly.pdbx_seq_one_letter_code
_entity_poly.pdbx_strand_id
1 'polypeptide(L)' 'MYGLYDKEGILRFVDSDKNACIAYAELFELGSTNYCLMDLANDTKKVKGNTNLDQSLEVYNN' A
#
# COMPACT_ATOMS: atom_id res chain seq x y z
N MET A 1 0.76 -13.59 -0.09
CA MET A 1 0.87 -12.53 0.94
C MET A 1 0.51 -11.23 0.28
N TYR A 2 -0.23 -10.38 0.97
CA TYR A 2 -0.70 -9.10 0.49
C TYR A 2 -0.15 -7.98 1.37
N GLY A 3 0.29 -6.90 0.74
CA GLY A 3 0.64 -5.66 1.42
C GLY A 3 -0.44 -4.62 1.18
N LEU A 4 -0.94 -4.01 2.25
CA LEU A 4 -1.83 -2.87 2.22
C LEU A 4 -0.98 -1.60 2.30
N TYR A 5 -0.97 -0.81 1.23
CA TYR A 5 -0.31 0.49 1.21
C TYR A 5 -1.37 1.60 1.23
N ASP A 6 -1.11 2.70 1.91
CA ASP A 6 -2.00 3.86 1.88
C ASP A 6 -1.81 4.72 0.60
N LYS A 7 -2.57 5.82 0.50
CA LYS A 7 -2.47 6.81 -0.59
C LYS A 7 -1.07 7.43 -0.73
N GLU A 8 -0.26 7.40 0.32
CA GLU A 8 1.08 7.97 0.35
C GLU A 8 2.09 6.93 -0.19
N GLY A 9 1.70 5.65 -0.25
CA GLY A 9 2.57 4.55 -0.63
C GLY A 9 3.29 3.92 0.56
N ILE A 10 2.82 4.18 1.79
CA ILE A 10 3.38 3.61 3.01
C ILE A 10 2.71 2.27 3.31
N LEU A 11 3.51 1.24 3.57
CA LEU A 11 3.03 -0.07 3.98
C LEU A 11 2.39 0.02 5.37
N ARG A 12 1.07 -0.16 5.45
CA ARG A 12 0.29 -0.09 6.70
C ARG A 12 0.08 -1.45 7.33
N PHE A 13 -0.08 -2.50 6.53
CA PHE A 13 -0.37 -3.84 7.01
C PHE A 13 0.04 -4.93 6.01
N VAL A 14 0.38 -6.12 6.51
CA VAL A 14 0.71 -7.29 5.69
C VAL A 14 0.02 -8.52 6.27
N ASP A 15 -0.66 -9.27 5.41
CA ASP A 15 -1.23 -10.57 5.79
C ASP A 15 -1.13 -11.58 4.64
N SER A 16 -1.26 -12.86 4.95
CA SER A 16 -1.48 -13.92 3.98
C SER A 16 -2.86 -13.84 3.31
N ASP A 17 -3.89 -13.42 4.05
CA ASP A 17 -5.27 -13.29 3.58
C ASP A 17 -5.55 -11.86 3.09
N LYS A 18 -6.05 -11.76 1.86
CA LYS A 18 -6.50 -10.50 1.26
C LYS A 18 -7.62 -9.86 2.09
N ASN A 19 -8.55 -10.66 2.60
CA ASN A 19 -9.70 -10.15 3.35
C ASN A 19 -9.28 -9.55 4.69
N ALA A 20 -8.25 -10.09 5.33
CA ALA A 20 -7.68 -9.50 6.54
C ALA A 20 -7.13 -8.09 6.29
N CYS A 21 -6.49 -7.88 5.13
CA CYS A 21 -6.01 -6.55 4.74
C CYS A 21 -7.16 -5.57 4.43
N ILE A 22 -8.24 -6.04 3.78
CA ILE A 22 -9.44 -5.22 3.52
C ILE A 22 -10.13 -4.85 4.84
N ALA A 23 -10.30 -5.81 5.74
CA ALA A 23 -10.90 -5.56 7.06
C ALA A 23 -10.07 -4.55 7.87
N TYR A 24 -8.74 -4.60 7.76
CA TYR A 24 -7.88 -3.56 8.32
C TYR A 24 -8.18 -2.19 7.69
N ALA A 25 -8.29 -2.10 6.36
CA ALA A 25 -8.60 -0.84 5.69
C ALA A 25 -9.97 -0.27 6.13
N GLU A 26 -10.98 -1.12 6.25
CA GLU A 26 -12.31 -0.75 6.73
C GLU A 26 -12.30 -0.27 8.19
N LEU A 27 -11.53 -0.93 9.06
CA LEU A 27 -11.40 -0.56 10.47
C LEU A 27 -10.85 0.86 10.67
N PHE A 28 -9.99 1.32 9.75
CA PHE A 28 -9.37 2.65 9.78
C PHE A 28 -10.03 3.65 8.84
N GLU A 29 -11.21 3.33 8.28
CA GLU A 29 -11.94 4.17 7.32
C GLU A 29 -11.08 4.61 6.12
N LEU A 30 -10.11 3.77 5.73
CA LEU A 30 -9.33 3.96 4.50
C LEU A 30 -10.27 3.68 3.34
N GLY A 31 -10.92 4.73 2.84
CA GLY A 31 -11.78 4.64 1.66
C GLY A 31 -11.06 3.91 0.52
N SER A 32 -11.80 3.18 -0.32
CA SER A 32 -11.22 2.32 -1.37
C SER A 32 -10.31 3.05 -2.39
N THR A 33 -10.38 4.38 -2.44
CA THR A 33 -9.48 5.23 -3.25
C THR A 33 -8.19 5.63 -2.51
N ASN A 34 -8.06 5.32 -1.23
CA ASN A 34 -7.00 5.74 -0.32
C ASN A 34 -6.07 4.61 0.13
N TYR A 35 -6.21 3.42 -0.46
CA TYR A 35 -5.27 2.32 -0.27
C TYR A 35 -5.08 1.51 -1.55
N CYS A 36 -3.97 0.79 -1.65
CA CYS A 36 -3.76 -0.25 -2.66
C CYS A 36 -3.34 -1.57 -2.00
N LEU A 37 -3.75 -2.68 -2.62
CA LEU A 37 -3.37 -4.03 -2.24
C LEU A 37 -2.38 -4.59 -3.26
N MET A 38 -1.19 -4.93 -2.81
CA MET A 38 -0.14 -5.53 -3.62
C MET A 38 0.03 -7.00 -3.28
N ASP A 39 0.10 -7.89 -4.28
CA ASP A 39 0.39 -9.31 -4.07
C ASP A 39 1.90 -9.54 -4.00
N LEU A 40 2.42 -9.76 -2.79
CA LEU A 40 3.84 -10.01 -2.52
C LEU A 40 4.28 -11.44 -2.88
N ALA A 41 3.35 -12.40 -3.04
CA ALA A 41 3.73 -13.78 -3.36
C ALA A 41 4.05 -13.97 -4.84
N ASN A 42 3.41 -13.20 -5.73
CA ASN A 42 3.60 -13.29 -7.18
C ASN A 42 4.66 -12.33 -7.74
N ASP A 43 5.25 -11.47 -6.90
CA ASP A 43 6.18 -10.41 -7.34
C ASP A 43 7.62 -10.87 -7.61
N THR A 44 7.94 -12.17 -7.50
CA THR A 44 9.26 -12.70 -7.93
C THR A 44 9.49 -12.60 -9.44
N LYS A 45 8.48 -12.22 -10.23
CA LYS A 45 8.62 -11.88 -11.65
C LYS A 45 7.72 -10.70 -12.03
N LYS A 46 8.07 -9.47 -11.61
CA LYS A 46 7.92 -8.22 -12.40
C LYS A 46 8.20 -6.96 -11.56
N VAL A 47 9.45 -6.75 -11.15
CA VAL A 47 9.99 -5.38 -11.16
C VAL A 47 10.19 -4.98 -12.63
N LYS A 48 9.09 -4.69 -13.34
CA LYS A 48 9.13 -3.93 -14.59
C LYS A 48 8.71 -2.52 -14.21
N GLY A 49 9.73 -1.66 -14.13
CA GLY A 49 9.74 -0.50 -13.28
C GLY A 49 8.77 0.63 -13.64
N ASN A 50 8.48 1.40 -12.59
CA ASN A 50 8.28 2.86 -12.58
C ASN A 50 7.62 3.39 -11.30
N THR A 51 7.57 2.66 -10.18
CA THR A 51 7.28 3.30 -8.89
C THR A 51 8.58 3.79 -8.27
N ASN A 52 9.03 4.94 -8.76
CA ASN A 52 9.95 5.79 -8.04
C ASN A 52 9.19 6.28 -6.79
N LEU A 53 9.27 5.53 -5.68
CA LEU A 53 8.84 6.03 -4.36
C LEU A 53 9.92 6.94 -3.78
N ASP A 54 10.30 7.97 -4.53
CA ASP A 54 10.95 9.14 -3.96
C ASP A 54 9.84 9.99 -3.32
N GLN A 55 9.53 9.70 -2.06
CA GLN A 55 8.72 10.59 -1.24
C GLN A 55 9.63 11.73 -0.75
N SER A 56 9.98 12.68 -1.62
CA SER A 56 10.38 14.00 -1.15
C SER A 56 9.12 14.69 -0.62
N LEU A 57 8.74 14.38 0.62
CA LEU A 57 7.75 15.15 1.36
C LEU A 57 8.40 16.51 1.69
N GLU A 58 8.45 17.41 0.72
CA GLU A 58 8.74 18.81 0.97
C GLU A 58 7.56 19.40 1.73
N VAL A 59 7.67 19.32 3.05
CA VAL A 59 6.83 20.02 4.01
C VAL A 59 6.96 21.51 3.75
N TYR A 60 6.01 22.09 3.00
CA TYR A 60 5.84 23.53 2.93
C TYR A 60 5.40 24.02 4.32
N ASN A 61 6.35 24.57 5.08
CA ASN A 61 6.04 25.39 6.24
C ASN A 61 5.81 26.84 5.76
N ASN A 62 4.71 27.41 6.23
CA ASN A 62 4.18 28.75 5.95
C ASN A 62 5.17 29.89 6.22
#